data_AF-A0A4Z1HEC7-F1
#
_entry.id   AF-A0A4Z1HEC7-F1
#
_cell.length_a   1.000
_cell.length_b   1.000
_cell.length_c   1.000
_cell.angle_alpha   90.00
_cell.angle_beta   90.00
_cell.angle_gamma   90.00
#
_symmetry.space_group_name_H-M   'P 1'
#
loop_
_entity.id
_entity.type
_entity.pdbx_description
1 polymer ?
#
loop_
_entity_poly.entity_id
_entity_poly.type
_entity_poly.pdbx_seq_one_letter_code
_entity_poly.pdbx_strand_id
1 'polypeptide(L)'
;MVTASYAFFEALVEAGVTHCFVNLGSDHPSILEALITLKRENKGPEVITCPNEMVALSMADGYARLTGKPQCVIVHVDVGTQGLGAAVHNASCGRAPVLIFAGLSPYTIEGEMRGSRTEYIHWIQDVPNQAEIDRQYCR
;
A
#
# COMPACT_ATOMS: atom_id res chain seq x y z
N MET A 1 6.70 21.62 1.68
CA MET A 1 6.02 21.16 2.91
C MET A 1 6.10 19.64 2.89
N VAL A 2 6.65 19.02 3.93
CA VAL A 2 6.70 17.55 4.02
C VAL A 2 5.30 17.05 4.39
N THR A 3 4.72 16.21 3.55
CA THR A 3 3.43 15.55 3.83
C THR A 3 3.67 14.21 4.52
N ALA A 4 2.65 13.65 5.17
CA ALA A 4 2.73 12.32 5.75
C ALA A 4 3.13 11.26 4.71
N SER A 5 2.58 11.33 3.49
CA SER A 5 2.91 10.41 2.41
C SER A 5 4.36 10.54 1.92
N TYR A 6 4.95 11.75 1.93
CA TYR A 6 6.37 11.93 1.61
C TYR A 6 7.26 11.28 2.68
N ALA A 7 7.02 11.60 3.95
CA ALA A 7 7.76 11.01 5.07
C ALA A 7 7.61 9.49 5.15
N PHE A 8 6.44 8.96 4.79
CA PHE A 8 6.18 7.52 4.68
C PHE A 8 7.16 6.84 3.73
N PHE A 9 7.33 7.36 2.51
CA PHE A 9 8.27 6.78 1.56
C PHE A 9 9.74 6.98 1.94
N GLU A 10 10.10 8.10 2.59
CA GLU A 10 11.44 8.26 3.17
C GLU A 10 11.72 7.17 4.21
N ALA A 11 10.77 6.91 5.11
CA ALA A 11 10.88 5.86 6.12
C ALA A 11 10.99 4.46 5.49
N LEU A 12 10.26 4.18 4.40
CA LEU A 12 10.40 2.91 3.67
C LEU A 12 11.82 2.74 3.11
N VAL A 13 12.38 3.78 2.49
CA VAL A 13 13.75 3.75 1.95
C VAL A 13 14.77 3.55 3.07
N GLU A 14 14.61 4.26 4.19
CA GLU A 14 15.47 4.09 5.38
C GLU A 14 15.39 2.67 5.96
N ALA A 15 14.21 2.05 5.94
CA ALA A 15 13.99 0.66 6.30
C ALA A 15 14.56 -0.35 5.27
N GLY A 16 15.17 0.11 4.18
CA GLY A 16 15.81 -0.71 3.16
C GLY A 16 14.87 -1.21 2.06
N VAL A 17 13.65 -0.68 1.98
CA VAL A 17 12.72 -0.99 0.88
C VAL A 17 13.24 -0.36 -0.41
N THR A 18 13.46 -1.20 -1.42
CA THR A 18 13.91 -0.75 -2.73
C THR A 18 12.79 -0.65 -3.75
N HIS A 19 11.74 -1.47 -3.63
CA HIS A 19 10.61 -1.49 -4.56
C HIS A 19 9.27 -1.44 -3.82
N CYS A 20 8.32 -0.73 -4.43
CA CYS A 20 6.91 -0.72 -4.07
C CYS A 20 6.09 -1.35 -5.21
N PHE A 21 5.40 -2.44 -4.92
CA PHE A 21 4.48 -3.10 -5.85
C PHE A 21 3.07 -2.62 -5.54
N VAL A 22 2.41 -1.97 -6.50
CA VAL A 22 1.22 -1.17 -6.21
C VAL A 22 0.04 -1.54 -7.10
N ASN A 23 -1.15 -1.61 -6.50
CA ASN A 23 -2.43 -1.54 -7.19
C ASN A 23 -3.24 -0.40 -6.55
N LEU A 24 -3.28 0.74 -7.24
CA LEU A 24 -3.74 2.00 -6.67
C LEU A 24 -5.21 2.27 -7.00
N GLY A 25 -5.90 2.97 -6.10
CA GLY A 25 -7.26 3.44 -6.31
C GLY A 25 -7.53 4.84 -5.75
N SER A 26 -8.80 5.15 -5.48
CA SER A 26 -9.31 6.51 -5.24
C SER A 26 -8.81 7.19 -3.96
N ASP A 27 -8.30 6.42 -3.01
CA ASP A 27 -7.72 6.82 -1.73
C ASP A 27 -6.20 7.14 -1.81
N HIS A 28 -5.56 6.85 -2.94
CA HIS A 28 -4.12 7.04 -3.15
C HIS A 28 -3.63 8.40 -3.73
N PRO A 29 -4.42 9.49 -3.92
CA PRO A 29 -3.89 10.74 -4.47
C PRO A 29 -2.67 11.31 -3.73
N SER A 30 -2.67 11.28 -2.39
CA SER A 30 -1.56 11.79 -1.58
C SER A 30 -0.29 10.96 -1.74
N ILE A 31 -0.43 9.64 -1.93
CA ILE A 31 0.67 8.71 -2.21
C ILE A 31 1.25 8.99 -3.60
N LEU A 32 0.41 9.20 -4.62
CA LEU A 32 0.85 9.55 -5.97
C LEU A 32 1.61 10.88 -6.00
N GLU A 33 1.11 11.91 -5.32
CA GLU A 33 1.79 13.21 -5.20
C GLU A 33 3.18 13.07 -4.56
N ALA A 34 3.29 12.27 -3.51
CA ALA A 34 4.56 12.00 -2.84
C ALA A 34 5.54 11.25 -3.76
N LEU A 35 5.10 10.20 -4.43
CA LEU A 35 5.91 9.43 -5.38
C LEU A 35 6.42 10.28 -6.54
N ILE A 36 5.58 11.14 -7.12
CA ILE A 36 5.97 12.08 -8.18
C ILE A 36 7.03 13.06 -7.67
N THR A 37 6.86 13.57 -6.45
CA THR A 37 7.82 14.50 -5.84
C THR A 37 9.16 13.83 -5.61
N LEU A 38 9.18 12.65 -4.98
CA LEU A 38 10.40 11.86 -4.74
C LEU A 38 11.11 11.48 -6.04
N LYS A 39 10.35 11.07 -7.07
CA LYS A 39 10.90 10.76 -8.40
C LYS A 39 11.62 11.97 -9.02
N ARG A 40 11.09 13.19 -8.87
CA ARG A 40 11.74 14.43 -9.35
C ARG A 40 13.03 14.74 -8.59
N GLU A 41 13.10 14.35 -7.31
CA GLU A 41 14.30 14.47 -6.49
C GLU A 41 15.29 13.30 -6.68
N ASN A 42 14.97 12.35 -7.54
CA ASN A 42 15.72 11.09 -7.71
C ASN A 42 15.91 10.34 -6.39
N LYS A 43 14.85 10.34 -5.57
CA LYS A 43 14.72 9.64 -4.28
C LYS A 43 13.51 8.69 -4.32
N GLY A 44 13.37 7.88 -3.28
CA GLY A 44 12.23 6.98 -3.12
C GLY A 44 12.47 5.59 -3.71
N PRO A 45 11.55 4.65 -3.46
CA PRO A 45 11.62 3.30 -4.02
C PRO A 45 11.23 3.29 -5.50
N GLU A 46 11.64 2.25 -6.22
CA GLU A 46 11.13 1.97 -7.57
C GLU A 46 9.67 1.49 -7.47
N VAL A 47 8.77 2.07 -8.26
CA VAL A 47 7.33 1.77 -8.21
C VAL A 47 6.96 0.89 -9.38
N ILE A 48 6.40 -0.28 -9.07
CA ILE A 48 5.93 -1.27 -10.04
C ILE A 48 4.40 -1.36 -9.95
N THR A 49 3.71 -0.82 -10.96
CA THR A 49 2.26 -0.93 -11.04
C THR A 49 1.85 -2.34 -11.48
N CYS A 50 1.00 -2.98 -10.69
CA CYS A 50 0.51 -4.32 -10.92
C CYS A 50 -0.98 -4.30 -11.27
N PRO A 51 -1.44 -5.13 -12.23
CA PRO A 51 -2.84 -5.13 -12.66
C PRO A 51 -3.80 -5.73 -11.62
N ASN A 52 -3.26 -6.42 -10.60
CA ASN A 52 -4.02 -7.07 -9.54
C ASN A 52 -3.16 -7.19 -8.27
N GLU A 53 -3.82 -7.21 -7.12
CA GLU A 53 -3.25 -7.21 -5.77
C GLU A 53 -2.51 -8.52 -5.47
N MET A 54 -3.06 -9.67 -5.87
CA MET A 54 -2.38 -10.95 -5.75
C MET A 54 -1.08 -10.97 -6.58
N VAL A 55 -1.06 -10.33 -7.76
CA VAL A 55 0.15 -10.18 -8.57
C VAL A 55 1.16 -9.29 -7.86
N ALA A 56 0.73 -8.15 -7.31
CA ALA A 56 1.59 -7.25 -6.56
C ALA A 56 2.31 -7.96 -5.41
N LEU A 57 1.55 -8.67 -4.57
CA LEU A 57 2.11 -9.38 -3.43
C LEU A 57 2.96 -10.58 -3.84
N SER A 58 2.59 -11.32 -4.88
CA SER A 58 3.39 -12.44 -5.37
C SER A 58 4.74 -11.99 -5.94
N MET A 59 4.76 -10.84 -6.64
CA MET A 59 6.01 -10.23 -7.11
C MET A 59 6.88 -9.77 -5.94
N ALA A 60 6.29 -9.10 -4.96
CA ALA A 60 6.99 -8.66 -3.76
C ALA A 60 7.58 -9.84 -2.97
N ASP A 61 6.81 -10.92 -2.78
CA ASP A 61 7.26 -12.15 -2.14
C ASP A 61 8.48 -12.75 -2.86
N GLY A 62 8.38 -12.96 -4.18
CA GLY A 62 9.49 -13.49 -4.97
C GLY A 62 10.74 -12.61 -4.92
N TYR A 63 10.57 -11.29 -5.02
CA TYR A 63 11.68 -10.34 -4.98
C TYR A 63 12.34 -10.30 -3.59
N ALA A 64 11.55 -10.32 -2.52
CA ALA A 64 12.03 -10.36 -1.15
C ALA A 64 12.89 -11.62 -0.90
N ARG A 65 12.44 -12.78 -1.37
CA ARG A 65 13.19 -14.05 -1.25
C ARG A 65 14.48 -14.05 -2.04
N LEU A 66 14.48 -13.47 -3.25
CA LEU A 66 15.66 -13.40 -4.10
C LEU A 66 16.73 -12.48 -3.51
N THR A 67 16.32 -11.33 -2.98
CA THR A 67 17.24 -10.25 -2.60
C THR A 67 17.56 -10.21 -1.11
N GLY A 68 16.74 -10.85 -0.27
CA GLY A 68 16.82 -10.73 1.18
C GLY A 68 16.46 -9.33 1.71
N LYS A 69 15.89 -8.46 0.86
CA LYS A 69 15.50 -7.09 1.22
C LYS A 69 13.99 -6.97 1.40
N PRO A 70 13.51 -6.12 2.34
CA PRO A 70 12.09 -5.91 2.52
C PRO A 70 11.46 -5.24 1.29
N GLN A 71 10.23 -5.63 0.96
CA GLN A 71 9.45 -5.03 -0.13
C GLN A 71 8.18 -4.40 0.41
N CYS A 72 7.68 -3.36 -0.27
CA CYS A 72 6.42 -2.72 0.07
C CYS A 72 5.35 -3.08 -0.96
N VAL A 73 4.15 -3.38 -0.48
CA VAL A 73 2.96 -3.63 -1.28
C VAL A 73 1.89 -2.63 -0.87
N ILE A 74 1.33 -1.91 -1.84
CA ILE A 74 0.27 -0.92 -1.60
C ILE A 74 -0.98 -1.33 -2.39
N VAL A 75 -2.10 -1.50 -1.70
CA VAL A 75 -3.37 -1.96 -2.29
C VAL A 75 -4.55 -1.06 -1.95
N HIS A 76 -5.57 -1.11 -2.82
CA HIS A 76 -6.77 -0.29 -2.75
C HIS A 76 -7.79 -0.82 -1.73
N VAL A 77 -7.95 -0.13 -0.59
CA VAL A 77 -9.02 -0.31 0.43
C VAL A 77 -9.51 -1.76 0.62
N ASP A 78 -10.77 -1.96 1.00
CA ASP A 78 -11.42 -3.24 1.24
C ASP A 78 -11.16 -4.32 0.18
N VAL A 79 -11.75 -4.19 -1.02
CA VAL A 79 -11.70 -5.24 -2.05
C VAL A 79 -10.28 -5.52 -2.51
N GLY A 80 -9.39 -4.52 -2.53
CA GLY A 80 -7.98 -4.76 -2.85
C GLY A 80 -7.25 -5.51 -1.74
N THR A 81 -7.59 -5.26 -0.47
CA THR A 81 -7.10 -6.07 0.67
C THR A 81 -7.54 -7.53 0.50
N GLN A 82 -8.84 -7.77 0.24
CA GLN A 82 -9.35 -9.12 -0.06
C GLN A 82 -8.67 -9.73 -1.29
N GLY A 83 -8.35 -8.91 -2.29
CA GLY A 83 -7.69 -9.26 -3.54
C GLY A 83 -6.26 -9.78 -3.38
N LEU A 84 -5.60 -9.53 -2.24
CA LEU A 84 -4.33 -10.18 -1.88
C LEU A 84 -4.49 -11.70 -1.83
N GLY A 85 -5.66 -12.17 -1.39
CA GLY A 85 -6.12 -13.56 -1.48
C GLY A 85 -5.08 -14.57 -1.00
N ALA A 86 -4.82 -15.60 -1.79
CA ALA A 86 -3.88 -16.66 -1.41
C ALA A 86 -2.41 -16.19 -1.33
N ALA A 87 -2.05 -15.03 -1.88
CA ALA A 87 -0.67 -14.56 -1.84
C ALA A 87 -0.23 -14.19 -0.42
N VAL A 88 -1.14 -13.71 0.43
CA VAL A 88 -0.82 -13.38 1.84
C VAL A 88 -0.45 -14.63 2.64
N HIS A 89 -1.16 -15.73 2.41
CA HIS A 89 -0.82 -17.03 2.98
C HIS A 89 0.59 -17.46 2.55
N ASN A 90 0.91 -17.36 1.26
CA ASN A 90 2.21 -17.79 0.74
C ASN A 90 3.37 -16.96 1.28
N ALA A 91 3.21 -15.64 1.35
CA ALA A 91 4.19 -14.73 1.93
C ALA A 91 4.40 -15.03 3.43
N SER A 92 3.31 -15.25 4.17
CA SER A 92 3.33 -15.56 5.61
C SER A 92 4.01 -16.89 5.92
N CYS A 93 3.58 -17.98 5.26
CA CYS A 93 4.17 -19.31 5.41
C CYS A 93 5.63 -19.33 4.97
N GLY A 94 5.96 -18.57 3.92
CA GLY A 94 7.32 -18.41 3.43
C GLY A 94 8.20 -17.46 4.23
N ARG A 95 7.64 -16.78 5.24
CA ARG A 95 8.33 -15.77 6.07
C ARG A 95 9.01 -14.70 5.22
N ALA A 96 8.37 -14.29 4.13
CA ALA A 96 8.89 -13.25 3.27
C ALA A 96 8.76 -11.87 3.95
N PRO A 97 9.81 -11.04 3.95
CA PRO A 97 9.75 -9.70 4.55
C PRO A 97 9.01 -8.73 3.62
N VAL A 98 7.68 -8.80 3.60
CA VAL A 98 6.82 -7.90 2.84
C VAL A 98 5.99 -7.03 3.77
N LEU A 99 5.98 -5.72 3.53
CA LEU A 99 5.15 -4.75 4.23
C LEU A 99 3.92 -4.45 3.38
N ILE A 100 2.72 -4.72 3.91
CA ILE A 100 1.47 -4.54 3.20
C ILE A 100 0.76 -3.32 3.76
N PHE A 101 0.47 -2.35 2.90
CA PHE A 101 -0.30 -1.16 3.21
C PHE A 101 -1.57 -1.16 2.37
N ALA A 102 -2.71 -1.34 3.03
CA ALA A 102 -4.00 -1.08 2.42
C ALA A 102 -4.44 0.32 2.81
N GLY A 103 -4.88 1.11 1.83
CA GLY A 103 -5.42 2.42 2.16
C GLY A 103 -6.81 2.35 2.78
N LEU A 104 -7.33 3.51 3.18
CA LEU A 104 -8.61 3.66 3.86
C LEU A 104 -9.35 4.87 3.28
N SER A 105 -10.68 4.79 3.28
CA SER A 105 -11.52 5.93 2.96
C SER A 105 -11.25 7.10 3.91
N PRO A 106 -11.37 8.36 3.44
CA PRO A 106 -11.17 9.51 4.31
C PRO A 106 -12.01 9.49 5.58
N TYR A 107 -11.43 9.97 6.67
CA TYR A 107 -12.06 9.93 7.99
C TYR A 107 -13.09 11.05 8.19
N THR A 108 -12.85 12.22 7.62
CA THR A 108 -13.74 13.38 7.73
C THR A 108 -14.79 13.38 6.61
N ILE A 109 -15.99 13.88 6.90
CA ILE A 109 -17.19 13.65 6.08
C ILE A 109 -17.78 14.97 5.58
N GLU A 110 -17.87 15.99 6.44
CA GLU A 110 -18.58 17.25 6.16
C GLU A 110 -17.63 18.36 5.67
N GLY A 111 -16.45 18.01 5.16
CA GLY A 111 -15.47 18.99 4.67
C GLY A 111 -14.71 19.70 5.79
N GLU A 112 -14.68 19.11 6.99
CA GLU A 112 -14.01 19.66 8.18
C GLU A 112 -12.50 19.85 7.94
N MET A 113 -11.92 18.98 7.11
CA MET A 113 -10.53 19.03 6.71
C MET A 113 -10.36 18.81 5.21
N ARG A 114 -9.23 19.29 4.67
CA ARG A 114 -8.83 18.97 3.30
C ARG A 114 -8.67 17.45 3.16
N GLY A 115 -9.29 16.90 2.12
CA GLY A 115 -9.29 15.45 1.88
C GLY A 115 -10.44 14.70 2.55
N SER A 116 -11.48 15.39 3.05
CA SER A 116 -12.74 14.77 3.46
C SER A 116 -13.39 13.97 2.33
N ARG A 117 -14.32 13.07 2.65
CA ARG A 117 -15.05 12.28 1.65
C ARG A 117 -15.78 13.18 0.66
N THR A 118 -15.51 12.98 -0.63
CA THR A 118 -16.19 13.70 -1.71
C THR A 118 -16.98 12.80 -2.66
N GLU A 119 -16.60 11.52 -2.74
CA GLU A 119 -17.17 10.55 -3.69
C GLU A 119 -17.96 9.48 -2.97
N TYR A 120 -19.14 9.12 -3.50
CA TYR A 120 -20.02 8.10 -2.93
C TYR A 120 -19.31 6.76 -2.66
N ILE A 121 -18.31 6.44 -3.48
CA ILE A 121 -17.52 5.20 -3.34
C ILE A 121 -16.79 5.11 -1.99
N HIS A 122 -16.43 6.23 -1.36
CA HIS A 122 -15.77 6.26 -0.06
C HIS A 122 -16.61 5.65 1.07
N TRP A 123 -17.95 5.63 0.93
CA TRP A 123 -18.82 5.00 1.92
C TRP A 123 -19.01 3.51 1.67
N ILE A 124 -18.99 3.06 0.42
CA ILE A 124 -19.14 1.63 0.09
C ILE A 124 -17.87 0.86 0.40
N GLN A 125 -16.71 1.47 0.19
CA GLN A 125 -15.41 0.83 0.34
C GLN A 125 -14.86 0.90 1.78
N ASP A 126 -15.58 1.57 2.69
CA ASP A 126 -15.18 1.69 4.10
C ASP A 126 -15.82 0.58 4.93
N VAL A 127 -15.09 -0.52 5.09
CA VAL A 127 -15.57 -1.69 5.84
C VAL A 127 -15.16 -1.63 7.31
N PRO A 128 -16.02 -2.11 8.23
CA PRO A 128 -15.63 -2.28 9.62
C PRO A 128 -14.44 -3.23 9.73
N ASN A 129 -13.40 -2.82 10.45
CA ASN A 129 -12.24 -3.66 10.80
C ASN A 129 -11.54 -4.30 9.59
N GLN A 130 -11.22 -3.54 8.54
CA GLN A 130 -10.51 -4.03 7.35
C GLN A 130 -9.26 -4.88 7.67
N ALA A 131 -8.53 -4.57 8.74
CA ALA A 131 -7.37 -5.34 9.17
C ALA A 131 -7.67 -6.82 9.53
N GLU A 132 -8.92 -7.17 9.87
CA GLU A 132 -9.31 -8.56 10.18
C GLU A 132 -9.29 -9.47 8.95
N ILE A 133 -9.33 -8.92 7.73
CA ILE A 133 -9.30 -9.69 6.47
C ILE A 133 -8.06 -10.59 6.41
N ASP A 134 -6.89 -10.03 6.72
CA ASP A 134 -5.59 -10.72 6.61
C ASP A 134 -4.92 -10.98 7.96
N ARG A 135 -5.59 -10.64 9.07
CA ARG A 135 -5.00 -10.64 10.42
C ARG A 135 -4.27 -11.95 10.78
N GLN A 136 -4.79 -13.09 10.36
CA GLN A 136 -4.23 -14.40 10.70
C GLN A 136 -2.89 -14.68 10.01
N TYR A 137 -2.55 -13.94 8.96
CA TYR A 137 -1.36 -14.14 8.15
C TYR A 137 -0.30 -13.04 8.35
N CYS A 138 -0.66 -11.95 9.03
CA CYS A 138 0.24 -10.84 9.36
C CYS A 138 0.88 -11.01 10.75
N ARG A 139 2.06 -10.41 10.97
CA ARG A 139 2.91 -10.58 12.16
C ARG A 139 3.25 -9.26 12.83
#